data_AF-A0A7C5U5L1-F1
#
_entry.id   AF-A0A7C5U5L1-F1
#
_cell.length_a   1.000
_cell.length_b   1.000
_cell.length_c   1.000
_cell.angle_alpha   90.00
_cell.angle_beta   90.00
_cell.angle_gamma   90.00
#
_symmetry.space_group_name_H-M   'P 1'
#
loop_
_entity.id
_entity.type
_entity.pdbx_description
1 polymer ?
#
loop_
_entity_poly.entity_id
_entity_poly.type
_entity_poly.pdbx_seq_one_letter_code
_entity_poly.pdbx_strand_id
1 'polypeptide(L)'
;MKNNVNFLKQYEYIIYLSFIAIFLILYDVSLYNYLLYHTTIELFTIFAGLSISLVALVTMNIGKNKIFILIGILYLYVSIIDYVHTLAYKGMNIFPTLTANEPTQLWILGRLLQALGTFFIFYLGVDKLKNRLFFLGVTIATLVGFIAIVYGFFPDCFVEGKGLTKFKIAMEYVIVLFSVLTILKINKHEKEDREHIKACFCKDIKFSLYFLIFGELSFTLYTDVYGFFNFLGHVFKFFSYYVLLRGITVRSLIDPVNTILADLSSKNEELQRIAYYDKLTKLYSRSFFEEIKDKHLNMLD
;
A
#
# COMPACT_ATOMS: atom_id res chain seq x y z
N MET A 1 -3.26 -10.91 25.02
CA MET A 1 -2.64 -9.82 24.22
C MET A 1 -1.18 -9.49 24.60
N LYS A 2 -0.71 -9.62 25.86
CA LYS A 2 0.71 -9.37 26.20
C LYS A 2 1.71 -10.38 25.59
N ASN A 3 1.32 -11.63 25.35
CA ASN A 3 2.22 -12.67 24.82
C ASN A 3 2.56 -12.52 23.33
N ASN A 4 1.68 -11.91 22.51
CA ASN A 4 1.97 -11.72 21.08
C ASN A 4 3.00 -10.61 20.81
N VAL A 5 3.16 -9.66 21.74
CA VAL A 5 4.13 -8.56 21.60
C VAL A 5 5.57 -9.06 21.81
N ASN A 6 5.78 -10.06 22.67
CA ASN A 6 7.09 -10.68 22.87
C ASN A 6 7.48 -11.61 21.71
N PHE A 7 6.50 -12.30 21.10
CA PHE A 7 6.75 -13.17 19.95
C PHE A 7 7.29 -12.37 18.76
N LEU A 8 6.67 -11.23 18.41
CA LEU A 8 7.13 -10.40 17.28
C LEU A 8 8.53 -9.80 17.49
N LYS A 9 8.86 -9.35 18.71
CA LYS A 9 10.21 -8.86 19.04
C LYS A 9 11.30 -9.92 18.86
N GLN A 10 10.97 -11.20 19.08
CA GLN A 10 11.93 -12.30 18.94
C GLN A 10 12.32 -12.54 17.47
N TYR A 11 11.46 -12.18 16.51
CA TYR A 11 11.73 -12.33 15.07
C TYR A 11 12.09 -11.01 14.36
N GLU A 12 12.05 -9.87 15.05
CA GLU A 12 12.41 -8.57 14.46
C GLU A 12 13.82 -8.60 13.85
N TYR A 13 14.80 -9.17 14.56
CA TYR A 13 16.16 -9.31 14.03
C TYR A 13 16.23 -10.18 12.77
N ILE A 14 15.45 -11.26 12.71
CA ILE A 14 15.38 -12.15 11.53
C ILE A 14 14.76 -11.40 10.34
N ILE A 15 13.74 -10.59 10.60
CA ILE A 15 13.12 -9.74 9.57
C ILE A 15 14.13 -8.72 9.04
N TYR A 16 14.87 -8.02 9.91
CA TYR A 16 15.91 -7.07 9.48
C TYR A 16 17.01 -7.76 8.67
N LEU A 17 17.51 -8.92 9.12
CA LEU A 17 18.49 -9.70 8.38
C LEU A 17 17.95 -10.13 7.01
N SER A 18 16.68 -10.55 6.93
CA SER A 18 16.08 -10.94 5.66
C SER A 18 16.00 -9.78 4.67
N PHE A 19 15.68 -8.57 5.13
CA PHE A 19 15.69 -7.38 4.26
C PHE A 19 17.09 -7.02 3.77
N ILE A 20 18.11 -7.14 4.62
CA ILE A 20 19.51 -6.91 4.23
C ILE A 20 19.93 -7.94 3.18
N ALA A 21 19.63 -9.22 3.40
CA ALA A 21 19.93 -10.29 2.46
C ALA A 21 19.24 -10.06 1.10
N ILE A 22 17.94 -9.72 1.11
CA ILE A 22 17.18 -9.39 -0.11
C ILE A 22 17.82 -8.20 -0.84
N PHE A 23 18.21 -7.14 -0.12
CA PHE A 23 18.86 -5.99 -0.72
C PHE A 23 20.18 -6.36 -1.42
N LEU A 24 21.04 -7.14 -0.75
CA LEU A 24 22.32 -7.57 -1.32
C LEU A 24 22.12 -8.44 -2.56
N ILE A 25 21.18 -9.40 -2.51
CA ILE A 25 20.85 -10.25 -3.65
C ILE A 25 20.33 -9.42 -4.82
N LEU A 26 19.41 -8.47 -4.57
CA LEU A 26 18.88 -7.60 -5.61
C LEU A 26 19.96 -6.71 -6.23
N TYR A 27 20.89 -6.21 -5.42
CA TYR A 27 22.02 -5.44 -5.89
C TYR A 27 22.93 -6.28 -6.80
N ASP A 28 23.31 -7.48 -6.37
CA ASP A 28 24.09 -8.40 -7.20
C ASP A 28 23.36 -8.70 -8.52
N VAL A 29 22.06 -9.01 -8.48
CA VAL A 29 21.25 -9.24 -9.69
C VAL A 29 21.27 -8.01 -10.60
N SER A 30 21.19 -6.80 -10.06
CA SER A 30 21.23 -5.56 -10.84
C SER A 30 22.55 -5.36 -11.58
N LEU A 31 23.67 -5.85 -11.02
CA LEU A 31 24.99 -5.79 -11.64
C LEU A 31 25.13 -6.81 -12.78
N TYR A 32 24.52 -7.99 -12.65
CA TYR A 32 24.55 -9.04 -13.68
C TYR A 32 23.52 -8.83 -14.80
N ASN A 33 22.29 -8.49 -14.43
CA ASN A 33 21.18 -8.26 -15.36
C ASN A 33 20.20 -7.23 -14.79
N TYR A 34 20.40 -5.97 -15.16
CA TYR A 34 19.60 -4.86 -14.68
C TYR A 34 18.11 -5.00 -15.04
N LEU A 35 17.79 -5.52 -16.24
CA LEU A 35 16.41 -5.71 -16.67
C LEU A 35 15.70 -6.71 -15.78
N LEU A 36 16.35 -7.81 -15.42
CA LEU A 36 15.79 -8.80 -14.51
C LEU A 36 15.49 -8.18 -13.14
N TYR A 37 16.43 -7.40 -12.59
CA TYR A 37 16.22 -6.65 -11.36
C TYR A 37 15.03 -5.71 -11.46
N HIS A 38 15.04 -4.82 -12.46
CA HIS A 38 14.03 -3.80 -12.68
C HIS A 38 12.63 -4.42 -12.81
N THR A 39 12.48 -5.39 -13.71
CA THR A 39 11.20 -6.06 -13.95
C THR A 39 10.72 -6.80 -12.70
N THR A 40 11.60 -7.42 -11.91
CA THR A 40 11.20 -8.10 -10.66
C THR A 40 10.61 -7.13 -9.64
N ILE A 41 11.27 -5.99 -9.42
CA ILE A 41 10.78 -4.96 -8.50
C ILE A 41 9.50 -4.32 -9.01
N GLU A 42 9.45 -3.98 -10.29
CA GLU A 42 8.27 -3.38 -10.89
C GLU A 42 7.07 -4.32 -10.79
N LEU A 43 7.20 -5.60 -11.16
CA LEU A 43 6.13 -6.58 -11.03
C LEU A 43 5.64 -6.72 -9.59
N PHE A 44 6.54 -6.76 -8.61
CA PHE A 44 6.14 -6.77 -7.20
C PHE A 44 5.27 -5.55 -6.85
N THR A 45 5.71 -4.34 -7.24
CA THR A 45 4.97 -3.11 -6.93
C THR A 45 3.63 -3.05 -7.67
N ILE A 46 3.56 -3.52 -8.91
CA ILE A 46 2.32 -3.64 -9.68
C ILE A 46 1.36 -4.60 -8.98
N PHE A 47 1.80 -5.79 -8.59
CA PHE A 47 0.95 -6.75 -7.88
C PHE A 47 0.48 -6.21 -6.54
N ALA A 48 1.36 -5.54 -5.79
CA ALA A 48 1.00 -4.90 -4.53
C ALA A 48 -0.07 -3.82 -4.74
N GLY A 49 0.12 -2.94 -5.73
CA GLY A 49 -0.83 -1.88 -6.06
C GLY A 49 -2.19 -2.41 -6.53
N LEU A 50 -2.20 -3.41 -7.42
CA LEU A 50 -3.44 -4.07 -7.85
C LEU A 50 -4.15 -4.79 -6.71
N SER A 51 -3.40 -5.41 -5.78
CA SER A 51 -3.96 -6.05 -4.59
C SER A 51 -4.63 -5.02 -3.67
N ILE A 52 -3.98 -3.88 -3.45
CA ILE A 52 -4.54 -2.74 -2.70
C ILE A 52 -5.86 -2.29 -3.34
N SER A 53 -5.87 -2.11 -4.65
CA SER A 53 -7.06 -1.70 -5.41
C SER A 53 -8.18 -2.73 -5.33
N LEU A 54 -7.86 -4.01 -5.49
CA LEU A 54 -8.84 -5.10 -5.45
C LEU A 54 -9.54 -5.14 -4.09
N VAL A 55 -8.77 -5.13 -2.99
CA VAL A 55 -9.34 -5.16 -1.63
C VAL A 55 -10.22 -3.92 -1.40
N ALA A 56 -9.79 -2.75 -1.86
CA ALA A 56 -10.56 -1.51 -1.73
C ALA A 56 -11.88 -1.52 -2.51
N LEU A 57 -11.87 -2.04 -3.74
CA LEU A 57 -13.07 -2.12 -4.58
C LEU A 57 -14.06 -3.15 -4.05
N VAL A 58 -13.59 -4.33 -3.64
CA VAL A 58 -14.44 -5.39 -3.06
C VAL A 58 -15.09 -4.92 -1.76
N THR A 59 -14.34 -4.21 -0.92
CA THR A 59 -14.84 -3.71 0.36
C THR A 59 -15.55 -2.36 0.24
N MET A 60 -15.71 -1.76 -0.95
CA MET A 60 -16.26 -0.42 -1.10
C MET A 60 -17.68 -0.25 -0.53
N ASN A 61 -18.50 -1.30 -0.58
CA ASN A 61 -19.88 -1.28 -0.07
C ASN A 61 -20.00 -1.67 1.42
N ILE A 62 -18.93 -2.20 2.01
CA ILE A 62 -18.90 -2.73 3.38
C ILE A 62 -18.03 -1.85 4.29
N GLY A 63 -16.99 -1.26 3.72
CA GLY A 63 -15.94 -0.54 4.40
C GLY A 63 -16.37 0.86 4.80
N LYS A 64 -16.23 1.18 6.09
CA LYS A 64 -16.47 2.52 6.63
C LYS A 64 -15.33 3.51 6.34
N ASN A 65 -14.15 3.02 5.92
CA ASN A 65 -12.98 3.85 5.71
C ASN A 65 -12.84 4.32 4.26
N LYS A 66 -13.33 5.54 4.01
CA LYS A 66 -13.32 6.15 2.68
C LYS A 66 -11.91 6.52 2.18
N ILE A 67 -10.93 6.79 3.08
CA ILE A 67 -9.52 6.98 2.68
C ILE A 67 -9.02 5.74 1.95
N PHE A 68 -9.30 4.56 2.51
CA PHE A 68 -8.87 3.30 1.95
C PHE A 68 -9.41 3.07 0.53
N ILE A 69 -10.69 3.35 0.32
CA ILE A 69 -11.33 3.24 -1.01
C ILE A 69 -10.66 4.19 -2.01
N LEU A 70 -10.42 5.44 -1.64
CA LEU A 70 -9.81 6.44 -2.51
C LEU A 70 -8.35 6.09 -2.86
N ILE A 71 -7.57 5.61 -1.89
CA ILE A 71 -6.21 5.11 -2.13
C ILE A 71 -6.24 3.89 -3.05
N GLY A 72 -7.16 2.96 -2.85
CA GLY A 72 -7.30 1.80 -3.74
C GLY A 72 -7.63 2.18 -5.18
N ILE A 73 -8.55 3.13 -5.39
CA ILE A 73 -8.82 3.70 -6.72
C ILE A 73 -7.55 4.31 -7.31
N LEU A 74 -6.82 5.11 -6.53
CA LEU A 74 -5.60 5.76 -7.01
C LEU A 74 -4.54 4.73 -7.46
N TYR A 75 -4.29 3.71 -6.64
CA TYR A 75 -3.28 2.69 -6.92
C TYR A 75 -3.66 1.78 -8.11
N LEU A 76 -4.93 1.76 -8.53
CA LEU A 76 -5.34 1.04 -9.74
C LEU A 76 -4.68 1.69 -10.96
N TYR A 77 -4.85 3.00 -11.09
CA TYR A 77 -4.29 3.77 -12.21
C TYR A 77 -2.76 3.85 -12.15
N VAL A 78 -2.20 4.03 -10.95
CA VAL A 78 -0.74 4.02 -10.78
C VAL A 78 -0.15 2.67 -11.20
N SER A 79 -0.79 1.55 -10.85
CA SER A 79 -0.32 0.21 -11.26
C SER A 79 -0.45 -0.05 -12.76
N ILE A 80 -1.50 0.49 -13.41
CA ILE A 80 -1.64 0.43 -14.87
C ILE A 80 -0.51 1.22 -15.54
N ILE A 81 -0.19 2.41 -15.03
CA ILE A 81 0.91 3.22 -15.56
C ILE A 81 2.25 2.51 -15.33
N ASP A 82 2.48 1.96 -14.15
CA ASP A 82 3.70 1.19 -13.82
C ASP A 82 3.86 -0.04 -14.72
N TYR A 83 2.77 -0.73 -15.04
CA TYR A 83 2.78 -1.84 -15.98
C TYR A 83 3.24 -1.39 -17.38
N VAL A 84 2.65 -0.32 -17.93
CA VAL A 84 3.07 0.19 -19.24
C VAL A 84 4.51 0.71 -19.21
N HIS A 85 4.91 1.41 -18.13
CA HIS A 85 6.29 1.83 -17.89
C HIS A 85 7.27 0.66 -17.95
N THR A 86 6.94 -0.44 -17.28
CA THR A 86 7.78 -1.65 -17.24
C THR A 86 7.99 -2.24 -18.62
N LEU A 87 6.92 -2.31 -19.42
CA LEU A 87 6.99 -2.82 -20.80
C LEU A 87 7.75 -1.87 -21.74
N ALA A 88 7.66 -0.57 -21.50
CA ALA A 88 8.34 0.48 -22.26
C ALA A 88 9.80 0.69 -21.84
N TYR A 89 10.27 0.00 -20.79
CA TYR A 89 11.61 0.21 -20.27
C TYR A 89 12.69 -0.13 -21.31
N LYS A 90 13.77 0.65 -21.31
CA LYS A 90 14.87 0.47 -22.26
C LYS A 90 15.43 -0.95 -22.14
N GLY A 91 15.60 -1.60 -23.29
CA GLY A 91 16.11 -2.97 -23.41
C GLY A 91 15.03 -4.08 -23.38
N MET A 92 13.78 -3.78 -23.02
CA MET A 92 12.69 -4.77 -23.05
C MET A 92 12.29 -5.18 -24.48
N ASN A 93 12.53 -4.30 -25.47
CA ASN A 93 12.24 -4.51 -26.89
C ASN A 93 10.77 -4.85 -27.24
N ILE A 94 9.83 -4.56 -26.35
CA ILE A 94 8.38 -4.73 -26.60
C ILE A 94 7.84 -3.61 -27.51
N PHE A 95 8.34 -2.38 -27.30
CA PHE A 95 8.04 -1.23 -28.15
C PHE A 95 9.34 -0.75 -28.81
N PRO A 96 9.68 -1.24 -30.02
CA PRO A 96 10.98 -1.00 -30.64
C PRO A 96 11.27 0.47 -31.00
N THR A 97 10.22 1.28 -31.11
CA THR A 97 10.31 2.70 -31.49
C THR A 97 10.50 3.63 -30.29
N LEU A 98 10.34 3.13 -29.06
CA LEU A 98 10.47 3.95 -27.85
C LEU A 98 11.92 4.03 -27.39
N THR A 99 12.26 5.16 -26.79
CA THR A 99 13.58 5.43 -26.22
C THR A 99 13.55 5.32 -24.69
N ALA A 100 14.60 5.72 -23.99
CA ALA A 100 14.57 5.87 -22.53
C ALA A 100 13.66 7.02 -22.04
N ASN A 101 13.19 7.90 -22.94
CA ASN A 101 12.39 9.06 -22.57
C ASN A 101 10.97 8.69 -22.14
N GLU A 102 10.27 7.91 -22.94
CA GLU A 102 8.86 7.53 -22.76
C GLU A 102 8.60 6.75 -21.46
N PRO A 103 9.39 5.70 -21.10
CA PRO A 103 9.27 5.11 -19.77
C PRO A 103 9.53 6.15 -18.66
N THR A 104 10.47 7.08 -18.84
CA THR A 104 10.72 8.15 -17.84
C THR A 104 9.54 9.13 -17.74
N GLN A 105 8.84 9.42 -18.84
CA GLN A 105 7.63 10.23 -18.82
C GLN A 105 6.47 9.51 -18.12
N LEU A 106 6.30 8.20 -18.39
CA LEU A 106 5.32 7.36 -17.69
C LEU A 106 5.61 7.29 -16.19
N TRP A 107 6.88 7.24 -15.80
CA TRP A 107 7.30 7.31 -14.40
C TRP A 107 6.76 8.59 -13.74
N ILE A 108 7.07 9.75 -14.32
CA ILE A 108 6.61 11.05 -13.79
C ILE A 108 5.08 11.12 -13.74
N LEU A 109 4.38 10.65 -14.78
CA LEU A 109 2.91 10.61 -14.78
C LEU A 109 2.36 9.78 -13.61
N GLY A 110 2.89 8.57 -13.39
CA GLY A 110 2.45 7.69 -12.31
C GLY A 110 2.72 8.27 -10.92
N ARG A 111 3.93 8.82 -10.71
CA ARG A 111 4.30 9.43 -9.42
C ARG A 111 3.55 10.72 -9.14
N LEU A 112 3.29 11.55 -10.14
CA LEU A 112 2.45 12.74 -9.99
C LEU A 112 1.02 12.36 -9.60
N LEU A 113 0.46 11.35 -10.26
CA LEU A 113 -0.87 10.86 -9.92
C LEU A 113 -0.90 10.37 -8.47
N GLN A 114 0.10 9.57 -8.05
CA GLN A 114 0.23 9.07 -6.70
C GLN A 114 0.33 10.20 -5.65
N ALA A 115 1.24 11.16 -5.84
CA ALA A 115 1.47 12.23 -4.86
C ALA A 115 0.32 13.25 -4.81
N LEU A 116 -0.16 13.72 -5.97
CA LEU A 116 -1.28 14.67 -6.03
C LEU A 116 -2.60 14.01 -5.59
N GLY A 117 -2.86 12.78 -6.02
CA GLY A 117 -4.03 12.01 -5.63
C GLY A 117 -4.09 11.84 -4.11
N THR A 118 -2.97 11.41 -3.50
CA THR A 118 -2.88 11.29 -2.03
C THR A 118 -3.04 12.65 -1.35
N PHE A 119 -2.39 13.70 -1.87
CA PHE A 119 -2.55 15.06 -1.36
C PHE A 119 -4.02 15.51 -1.36
N PHE A 120 -4.75 15.35 -2.47
CA PHE A 120 -6.16 15.74 -2.55
C PHE A 120 -7.06 14.95 -1.60
N ILE A 121 -6.79 13.66 -1.40
CA ILE A 121 -7.53 12.82 -0.43
C ILE A 121 -7.47 13.42 0.98
N PHE A 122 -6.29 13.83 1.43
CA PHE A 122 -6.10 14.37 2.79
C PHE A 122 -6.41 15.87 2.90
N TYR A 123 -6.14 16.65 1.86
CA TYR A 123 -6.27 18.10 1.92
C TYR A 123 -7.72 18.57 1.76
N LEU A 124 -8.47 18.01 0.80
CA LEU A 124 -9.88 18.36 0.59
C LEU A 124 -10.79 17.80 1.68
N GLY A 125 -10.32 16.81 2.42
CA GLY A 125 -11.08 16.10 3.44
C GLY A 125 -11.91 14.99 2.83
N VAL A 126 -11.81 13.83 3.49
CA VAL A 126 -12.37 12.56 3.04
C VAL A 126 -13.88 12.66 2.83
N ASP A 127 -14.59 13.40 3.68
CA ASP A 127 -16.04 13.51 3.61
C ASP A 127 -16.52 14.35 2.42
N LYS A 128 -15.76 15.37 2.02
CA LYS A 128 -16.11 16.27 0.92
C LYS A 128 -15.88 15.64 -0.45
N LEU A 129 -14.92 14.73 -0.56
CA LEU A 129 -14.53 14.15 -1.83
C LEU A 129 -15.48 13.01 -2.24
N LYS A 130 -16.29 13.19 -3.28
CA LYS A 130 -17.17 12.11 -3.77
C LYS A 130 -16.34 11.07 -4.53
N ASN A 131 -16.45 9.79 -4.16
CA ASN A 131 -15.69 8.69 -4.77
C ASN A 131 -15.79 8.70 -6.31
N ARG A 132 -16.99 8.92 -6.86
CA ARG A 132 -17.23 8.98 -8.31
C ARG A 132 -16.49 10.14 -9.01
N LEU A 133 -16.45 11.31 -8.38
CA LEU A 133 -15.74 12.47 -8.94
C LEU A 133 -14.23 12.29 -8.88
N PHE A 134 -13.72 11.73 -7.78
CA PHE A 134 -12.31 11.40 -7.67
C PHE A 134 -11.90 10.35 -8.71
N PHE A 135 -12.66 9.26 -8.82
CA PHE A 135 -12.45 8.23 -9.84
C PHE A 135 -12.44 8.80 -11.26
N LEU A 136 -13.41 9.67 -11.59
CA LEU A 136 -13.46 10.34 -12.88
C LEU A 136 -12.24 11.24 -13.10
N GLY A 137 -11.86 12.04 -12.09
CA GLY A 137 -10.70 12.93 -12.17
C GLY A 137 -9.39 12.17 -12.41
N VAL A 138 -9.17 11.08 -11.68
CA VAL A 138 -7.97 10.22 -11.84
C VAL A 138 -7.98 9.53 -13.20
N THR A 139 -9.14 9.06 -13.68
CA THR A 139 -9.29 8.50 -15.05
C THR A 139 -8.90 9.52 -16.11
N ILE A 140 -9.47 10.73 -16.05
CA ILE A 140 -9.22 11.79 -17.03
C ILE A 140 -7.73 12.18 -17.00
N ALA A 141 -7.16 12.40 -15.81
CA ALA A 141 -5.75 12.74 -15.67
C ALA A 141 -4.83 11.67 -16.29
N THR A 142 -5.16 10.38 -16.08
CA THR A 142 -4.41 9.26 -16.65
C THR A 142 -4.51 9.25 -18.17
N LEU A 143 -5.72 9.37 -18.74
CA LEU A 143 -5.93 9.37 -20.19
C LEU A 143 -5.25 10.57 -20.86
N VAL A 144 -5.38 11.76 -20.29
CA VAL A 144 -4.71 12.98 -20.80
C VAL A 144 -3.19 12.81 -20.75
N GLY A 145 -2.66 12.24 -19.67
CA GLY A 145 -1.23 11.94 -19.55
C GLY A 145 -0.74 10.96 -20.62
N PHE A 146 -1.44 9.86 -20.83
CA PHE A 146 -1.11 8.89 -21.89
C PHE A 146 -1.16 9.52 -23.29
N ILE A 147 -2.22 10.28 -23.59
CA ILE A 147 -2.36 10.99 -24.87
C ILE A 147 -1.18 11.96 -25.04
N ALA A 148 -0.84 12.73 -24.00
CA ALA A 148 0.27 13.67 -24.07
C ALA A 148 1.60 12.97 -24.36
N ILE A 149 1.86 11.79 -23.78
CA ILE A 149 3.08 11.01 -24.03
C ILE A 149 3.09 10.47 -25.46
N VAL A 150 2.00 9.80 -25.88
CA VAL A 150 1.94 9.14 -27.20
C VAL A 150 2.05 10.13 -28.35
N TYR A 151 1.47 11.33 -28.23
CA TYR A 151 1.54 12.36 -29.27
C TYR A 151 2.73 13.32 -29.09
N GLY A 152 3.62 13.09 -28.12
CA GLY A 152 4.81 13.93 -27.91
C GLY A 152 4.55 15.33 -27.36
N PHE A 153 3.37 15.57 -26.76
CA PHE A 153 3.08 16.81 -26.03
C PHE A 153 3.65 16.82 -24.61
N PHE A 154 3.97 15.65 -24.05
CA PHE A 154 4.61 15.56 -22.75
C PHE A 154 6.09 15.97 -22.86
N PRO A 155 6.60 16.88 -22.00
CA PRO A 155 7.97 17.34 -22.13
C PRO A 155 8.99 16.21 -21.95
N ASP A 156 10.14 16.33 -22.62
CA ASP A 156 11.21 15.35 -22.50
C ASP A 156 11.67 15.23 -21.05
N CYS A 157 11.79 14.00 -20.58
CA CYS A 157 12.25 13.65 -19.25
C CYS A 157 13.65 13.04 -19.24
N PHE A 158 14.09 12.46 -20.37
CA PHE A 158 15.42 11.91 -20.54
C PHE A 158 15.91 12.15 -21.97
N VAL A 159 17.18 12.53 -22.11
CA VAL A 159 17.84 12.66 -23.42
C VAL A 159 19.10 11.80 -23.42
N GLU A 160 19.18 10.86 -24.35
CA GLU A 160 20.33 9.96 -24.44
C GLU A 160 21.65 10.72 -24.61
N GLY A 161 22.68 10.29 -23.88
CA GLY A 161 23.98 10.97 -23.84
C GLY A 161 24.02 12.27 -23.02
N LYS A 162 22.88 12.87 -22.67
CA LYS A 162 22.79 14.06 -21.78
C LYS A 162 22.24 13.73 -20.38
N GLY A 163 21.46 12.66 -20.25
CA GLY A 163 20.83 12.25 -19.00
C GLY A 163 19.47 12.92 -18.77
N LEU A 164 19.15 13.17 -17.51
CA LEU A 164 17.87 13.75 -17.07
C LEU A 164 17.66 15.18 -17.56
N THR A 165 16.43 15.52 -17.93
CA THR A 165 16.07 16.90 -18.26
C THR A 165 15.77 17.72 -17.00
N LYS A 166 15.87 19.05 -17.13
CA LYS A 166 15.46 19.98 -16.06
C LYS A 166 13.99 19.84 -15.70
N PHE A 167 13.14 19.55 -16.69
CA PHE A 167 11.71 19.34 -16.48
C PHE A 167 11.46 18.15 -15.56
N LYS A 168 12.09 17.01 -15.84
CA LYS A 168 11.98 15.80 -15.02
C LYS A 168 12.38 16.07 -13.57
N ILE A 169 13.55 16.65 -13.36
CA ILE A 169 14.06 16.97 -12.01
C ILE A 169 13.09 17.92 -11.27
N ALA A 170 12.59 18.95 -11.95
CA ALA A 170 11.61 19.87 -11.36
C ALA A 170 10.32 19.15 -10.95
N MET A 171 9.82 18.22 -11.77
CA MET A 171 8.63 17.46 -11.45
C MET A 171 8.82 16.51 -10.26
N GLU A 172 10.00 15.91 -10.10
CA GLU A 172 10.33 15.10 -8.92
C GLU A 172 10.31 15.93 -7.64
N TYR A 173 10.84 17.15 -7.67
CA TYR A 173 10.71 18.07 -6.53
C TYR A 173 9.26 18.47 -6.24
N VAL A 174 8.42 18.60 -7.27
CA VAL A 174 6.97 18.82 -7.09
C VAL A 174 6.32 17.59 -6.41
N ILE A 175 6.66 16.37 -6.84
CA ILE A 175 6.19 15.13 -6.20
C ILE A 175 6.61 15.08 -4.72
N VAL A 176 7.87 15.40 -4.42
CA VAL A 176 8.39 15.48 -3.04
C VAL A 176 7.62 16.53 -2.24
N LEU A 177 7.42 17.73 -2.78
CA LEU A 177 6.69 18.81 -2.11
C LEU A 177 5.27 18.38 -1.71
N PHE A 178 4.49 17.84 -2.64
CA PHE A 178 3.12 17.39 -2.35
C PHE A 178 3.08 16.21 -1.37
N SER A 179 4.07 15.33 -1.42
CA SER A 179 4.22 14.23 -0.45
C SER A 179 4.49 14.77 0.96
N VAL A 180 5.39 15.76 1.10
CA VAL A 180 5.67 16.43 2.38
C VAL A 180 4.43 17.16 2.90
N LEU A 181 3.74 17.93 2.06
CA LEU A 181 2.50 18.64 2.45
C LEU A 181 1.43 17.67 2.96
N THR A 182 1.32 16.49 2.32
CA THR A 182 0.41 15.44 2.76
C THR A 182 0.78 14.91 4.15
N ILE A 183 2.07 14.62 4.39
CA ILE A 183 2.56 14.17 5.71
C ILE A 183 2.26 15.22 6.79
N LEU A 184 2.50 16.50 6.51
CA LEU A 184 2.20 17.60 7.44
C LEU A 184 0.71 17.67 7.77
N LYS A 185 -0.15 17.52 6.75
CA LYS A 185 -1.60 17.50 6.93
C LYS A 185 -2.07 16.32 7.79
N ILE A 186 -1.52 15.14 7.55
CA ILE A 186 -1.78 13.94 8.37
C ILE A 186 -1.38 14.18 9.84
N ASN A 187 -0.17 14.69 10.07
CA ASN A 187 0.34 14.97 11.43
C ASN A 187 -0.50 16.02 12.17
N LYS A 188 -1.08 17.00 11.46
CA LYS A 188 -2.00 17.97 12.05
C LYS A 188 -3.32 17.31 12.47
N HIS A 189 -3.91 16.51 11.60
CA HIS A 189 -5.17 15.82 11.90
C HIS A 189 -5.04 14.79 13.04
N GLU A 190 -3.91 14.09 13.15
CA GLU A 190 -3.65 13.17 14.28
C GLU A 190 -3.60 13.86 15.66
N LYS A 191 -3.26 15.16 15.70
CA LYS A 191 -3.27 15.94 16.95
C LYS A 191 -4.68 16.41 17.33
N GLU A 192 -5.56 16.57 16.34
CA GLU A 192 -6.91 17.11 16.51
C GLU A 192 -7.96 16.01 16.72
N ASP A 193 -7.79 14.82 16.12
CA ASP A 193 -8.75 13.72 16.13
C ASP A 193 -8.20 12.47 16.85
N ARG A 194 -8.89 12.03 17.91
CA ARG A 194 -8.48 10.90 18.78
C ARG A 194 -9.08 9.53 18.42
N GLU A 195 -9.60 9.35 17.21
CA GLU A 195 -10.09 8.02 16.79
C GLU A 195 -8.92 7.08 16.43
N HIS A 196 -8.64 6.13 17.33
CA HIS A 196 -7.50 5.21 17.29
C HIS A 196 -7.36 4.40 15.99
N ILE A 197 -8.49 4.12 15.31
CA ILE A 197 -8.52 3.29 14.09
C ILE A 197 -8.02 4.07 12.86
N LYS A 198 -8.23 5.40 12.79
CA LYS A 198 -7.69 6.25 11.71
C LYS A 198 -6.18 6.50 11.86
N ALA A 199 -5.68 6.59 13.10
CA ALA A 199 -4.28 6.90 13.40
C ALA A 199 -3.28 5.85 12.88
N CYS A 200 -3.65 4.57 12.94
CA CYS A 200 -2.81 3.51 12.39
C CYS A 200 -2.77 3.58 10.84
N PHE A 201 -3.94 3.73 10.18
CA PHE A 201 -4.15 4.22 8.79
C PHE A 201 -2.98 5.04 8.22
N CYS A 202 -2.97 6.21 8.81
CA CYS A 202 -2.11 7.34 8.54
C CYS A 202 -0.64 7.03 8.77
N LYS A 203 -0.29 6.17 9.73
CA LYS A 203 1.11 5.80 9.99
C LYS A 203 1.72 5.07 8.80
N ASP A 204 1.05 4.06 8.23
CA ASP A 204 1.59 3.32 7.09
C ASP A 204 1.64 4.19 5.83
N ILE A 205 0.64 5.06 5.62
CA ILE A 205 0.66 6.05 4.53
C ILE A 205 1.85 6.99 4.68
N LYS A 206 2.13 7.51 5.89
CA LYS A 206 3.30 8.37 6.13
C LYS A 206 4.61 7.66 5.80
N PHE A 207 4.79 6.43 6.24
CA PHE A 207 5.99 5.65 5.90
C PHE A 207 6.10 5.38 4.40
N SER A 208 5.00 5.03 3.74
CA SER A 208 4.95 4.91 2.27
C SER A 208 5.39 6.21 1.57
N LEU A 209 4.93 7.37 2.06
CA LEU A 209 5.31 8.69 1.53
C LEU A 209 6.77 9.06 1.83
N TYR A 210 7.33 8.69 2.99
CA TYR A 210 8.76 8.89 3.27
C TYR A 210 9.63 8.10 2.28
N PHE A 211 9.28 6.83 2.04
CA PHE A 211 9.96 6.02 1.04
C PHE A 211 9.78 6.59 -0.38
N LEU A 212 8.60 7.09 -0.73
CA LEU A 212 8.40 7.78 -2.00
C LEU A 212 9.35 8.98 -2.13
N ILE A 213 9.44 9.83 -1.10
CA ILE A 213 10.35 10.99 -1.09
C ILE A 213 11.80 10.57 -1.30
N PHE A 214 12.29 9.56 -0.56
CA PHE A 214 13.67 9.08 -0.73
C PHE A 214 13.90 8.43 -2.11
N GLY A 215 12.88 7.78 -2.65
CA GLY A 215 12.87 7.26 -4.02
C GLY A 215 13.07 8.38 -5.04
N GLU A 216 12.19 9.39 -5.04
CA GLU A 216 12.27 10.51 -5.99
C GLU A 216 13.58 11.30 -5.85
N LEU A 217 14.05 11.55 -4.62
CA LEU A 217 15.36 12.19 -4.42
C LEU A 217 16.49 11.36 -5.00
N SER A 218 16.45 10.03 -4.87
CA SER A 218 17.43 9.15 -5.53
C SER A 218 17.31 9.26 -7.06
N PHE A 219 16.08 9.30 -7.58
CA PHE A 219 15.87 9.41 -9.01
C PHE A 219 16.37 10.75 -9.59
N THR A 220 16.34 11.85 -8.83
CA THR A 220 16.93 13.14 -9.31
C THR A 220 18.44 13.06 -9.58
N LEU A 221 19.13 12.08 -9.00
CA LEU A 221 20.59 11.97 -9.05
C LEU A 221 21.10 10.95 -10.07
N TYR A 222 20.22 10.16 -10.71
CA TYR A 222 20.70 9.16 -11.67
C TYR A 222 21.12 9.80 -12.99
N THR A 223 22.27 9.37 -13.50
CA THR A 223 22.80 9.78 -14.80
C THR A 223 22.51 8.76 -15.89
N ASP A 224 22.38 7.50 -15.49
CA ASP A 224 22.11 6.36 -16.36
C ASP A 224 20.92 5.56 -15.83
N VAL A 225 20.11 5.02 -16.75
CA VAL A 225 18.92 4.22 -16.45
C VAL A 225 19.29 2.88 -15.80
N TYR A 226 20.53 2.39 -15.96
CA TYR A 226 21.03 1.21 -15.25
C TYR A 226 21.93 1.56 -14.05
N GLY A 227 21.93 2.83 -13.63
CA GLY A 227 22.80 3.33 -12.58
C GLY A 227 22.34 3.01 -11.16
N PHE A 228 23.27 3.12 -10.20
CA PHE A 228 23.02 2.86 -8.78
C PHE A 228 21.86 3.68 -8.18
N PHE A 229 21.73 4.95 -8.55
CA PHE A 229 20.65 5.79 -8.03
C PHE A 229 19.28 5.41 -8.58
N ASN A 230 19.21 4.87 -9.80
CA ASN A 230 17.99 4.29 -10.35
C ASN A 230 17.63 3.02 -9.57
N PHE A 231 18.60 2.12 -9.36
CA PHE A 231 18.44 0.96 -8.49
C PHE A 231 17.89 1.35 -7.11
N LEU A 232 18.55 2.29 -6.42
CA LEU A 232 18.17 2.71 -5.07
C LEU A 232 16.76 3.31 -5.04
N GLY A 233 16.38 4.09 -6.06
CA GLY A 233 15.04 4.63 -6.20
C GLY A 233 13.96 3.53 -6.28
N HIS A 234 14.19 2.48 -7.08
CA HIS A 234 13.28 1.34 -7.17
C HIS A 234 13.20 0.54 -5.86
N VAL A 235 14.31 0.40 -5.11
CA VAL A 235 14.29 -0.21 -3.77
C VAL A 235 13.38 0.60 -2.82
N PHE A 236 13.48 1.93 -2.84
CA PHE A 236 12.58 2.76 -2.03
C PHE A 236 11.11 2.63 -2.48
N LYS A 237 10.85 2.56 -3.80
CA LYS A 237 9.49 2.28 -4.32
C LYS A 237 8.96 0.93 -3.81
N PHE A 238 9.78 -0.12 -3.79
CA PHE A 238 9.43 -1.43 -3.24
C PHE A 238 8.95 -1.30 -1.78
N PHE A 239 9.74 -0.65 -0.92
CA PHE A 239 9.37 -0.46 0.49
C PHE A 239 8.12 0.41 0.64
N SER A 240 7.96 1.44 -0.19
CA SER A 240 6.77 2.29 -0.19
C SER A 240 5.49 1.48 -0.40
N TYR A 241 5.48 0.58 -1.40
CA TYR A 241 4.33 -0.26 -1.72
C TYR A 241 4.13 -1.39 -0.71
N TYR A 242 5.22 -2.00 -0.23
CA TYR A 242 5.16 -3.05 0.78
C TYR A 242 4.49 -2.55 2.08
N VAL A 243 4.91 -1.39 2.59
CA VAL A 243 4.34 -0.81 3.81
C VAL A 243 2.87 -0.50 3.64
N LEU A 244 2.49 0.04 2.48
CA LEU A 244 1.10 0.37 2.20
C LEU A 244 0.23 -0.89 2.08
N LEU A 245 0.70 -1.91 1.35
CA LEU A 245 0.01 -3.21 1.21
C LEU A 245 -0.17 -3.86 2.58
N ARG A 246 0.89 -3.94 3.40
CA ARG A 246 0.81 -4.46 4.77
C ARG A 246 -0.25 -3.72 5.58
N GLY A 247 -0.24 -2.39 5.54
CA GLY A 247 -1.20 -1.57 6.27
C GLY A 247 -2.65 -1.82 5.87
N ILE A 248 -2.87 -2.14 4.59
CA ILE A 248 -4.19 -2.45 4.03
C ILE A 248 -4.62 -3.87 4.38
N THR A 249 -3.77 -4.87 4.17
CA THR A 249 -4.06 -6.27 4.49
C THR A 249 -4.43 -6.43 5.97
N VAL A 250 -3.67 -5.80 6.87
CA VAL A 250 -3.96 -5.87 8.31
C VAL A 250 -5.33 -5.26 8.62
N ARG A 251 -5.66 -4.09 8.09
CA ARG A 251 -6.88 -3.37 8.49
C ARG A 251 -8.14 -3.81 7.77
N SER A 252 -8.00 -4.27 6.54
CA SER A 252 -9.16 -4.66 5.71
C SER A 252 -9.49 -6.14 5.86
N LEU A 253 -8.55 -6.98 6.30
CA LEU A 253 -8.76 -8.42 6.46
C LEU A 253 -8.57 -8.89 7.91
N ILE A 254 -7.44 -8.57 8.53
CA ILE A 254 -7.10 -9.15 9.85
C ILE A 254 -7.94 -8.52 10.97
N ASP A 255 -8.05 -7.20 11.03
CA ASP A 255 -8.80 -6.51 12.09
C ASP A 255 -10.31 -6.87 12.09
N PRO A 256 -11.02 -6.89 10.94
CA PRO A 256 -12.42 -7.30 10.92
C PRO A 256 -12.62 -8.76 11.33
N VAL A 257 -11.75 -9.67 10.89
CA VAL A 257 -11.81 -11.09 11.28
C VAL A 257 -11.61 -11.24 12.79
N ASN A 258 -10.60 -10.57 13.36
CA ASN A 258 -10.37 -10.58 14.81
C ASN A 258 -11.57 -10.02 15.59
N THR A 259 -12.23 -8.98 15.05
CA THR A 259 -13.43 -8.40 15.67
C THR A 259 -14.59 -9.39 15.66
N ILE A 260 -14.85 -10.04 14.52
CA ILE A 260 -15.91 -11.05 14.40
C ILE A 260 -15.63 -12.25 15.32
N LEU A 261 -14.38 -12.73 15.39
CA LEU A 261 -14.01 -13.82 16.28
C LEU A 261 -14.16 -13.47 17.77
N ALA A 262 -13.81 -12.24 18.14
CA ALA A 262 -14.00 -11.75 19.50
C ALA A 262 -15.50 -11.66 19.86
N ASP A 263 -16.32 -11.11 18.97
CA ASP A 263 -17.77 -11.01 19.15
C ASP A 263 -18.43 -12.39 19.26
N LEU A 264 -18.02 -13.35 18.42
CA LEU A 264 -18.49 -14.74 18.48
C LEU A 264 -18.10 -15.42 19.79
N SER A 265 -16.87 -15.23 20.26
CA SER A 265 -16.40 -15.80 21.52
C SER A 265 -17.19 -15.25 22.71
N SER A 266 -17.37 -13.92 22.75
CA SER A 266 -18.17 -13.24 23.78
C SER A 266 -19.62 -13.73 23.79
N LYS A 267 -20.24 -13.89 22.62
CA LYS A 267 -21.62 -14.36 22.50
C LYS A 267 -21.77 -15.83 22.86
N ASN A 268 -20.77 -16.66 22.56
CA ASN A 268 -20.75 -18.06 22.98
C ASN A 268 -20.63 -18.20 24.50
N GLU A 269 -19.77 -17.39 25.14
CA GLU A 269 -19.67 -17.33 26.61
C GLU A 269 -20.98 -16.87 27.26
N GLU A 270 -21.67 -15.89 26.67
CA GLU A 270 -22.99 -15.44 27.14
C GLU A 270 -24.04 -16.55 27.03
N LEU A 271 -24.10 -17.25 25.88
CA LEU A 271 -25.01 -18.37 25.67
C LEU A 271 -24.73 -19.54 26.62
N GLN A 272 -23.47 -19.91 26.82
CA GLN A 272 -23.08 -20.92 27.81
C GLN A 272 -23.49 -20.50 29.22
N ARG A 273 -23.33 -19.21 29.57
CA ARG A 273 -23.76 -18.71 30.87
C ARG A 273 -25.28 -18.82 31.04
N ILE A 274 -26.07 -18.47 30.02
CA ILE A 274 -27.54 -18.59 30.06
C ILE A 274 -27.98 -20.07 30.09
N ALA A 275 -27.29 -20.94 29.36
CA ALA A 275 -27.61 -22.36 29.30
C ALA A 275 -27.29 -23.09 30.61
N TYR A 276 -26.18 -22.74 31.26
CA TYR A 276 -25.66 -23.47 32.41
C TYR A 276 -25.90 -22.82 33.77
N TYR A 277 -26.35 -21.57 33.83
CA TYR A 277 -26.62 -20.90 35.10
C TYR A 277 -28.06 -20.35 35.13
N ASP A 278 -28.73 -20.57 36.25
CA ASP A 278 -30.03 -19.98 36.54
C ASP A 278 -29.91 -18.47 36.75
N LYS A 279 -30.78 -17.70 36.08
CA LYS A 279 -30.72 -16.23 36.09
C LYS A 279 -30.98 -15.61 37.46
N LEU A 280 -31.79 -16.25 38.31
CA LEU A 280 -32.23 -15.68 39.58
C LEU A 280 -31.23 -15.99 40.71
N THR A 281 -30.78 -17.24 40.76
CA THR A 281 -29.94 -17.76 41.86
C THR A 281 -28.45 -17.75 41.54
N LYS A 282 -28.08 -17.61 40.26
CA LYS A 282 -26.71 -17.80 39.74
C LYS A 282 -26.12 -19.18 40.02
N LEU A 283 -26.94 -20.16 40.41
CA LEU A 283 -26.54 -21.55 40.54
C LEU A 283 -26.58 -22.24 39.18
N TYR A 284 -26.02 -23.45 39.09
CA TYR A 284 -26.11 -24.24 37.88
C TYR A 284 -27.56 -24.57 37.52
N SER A 285 -27.89 -24.46 36.24
CA SER A 285 -29.20 -24.78 35.70
C SER A 285 -29.44 -26.29 35.70
N ARG A 286 -30.70 -26.69 35.64
CA ARG A 286 -31.08 -28.10 35.56
C ARG A 286 -30.47 -28.80 34.33
N SER A 287 -30.42 -28.12 33.18
CA SER A 287 -29.84 -28.66 31.94
C SER A 287 -28.35 -28.98 32.08
N PHE A 288 -27.60 -28.17 32.85
CA PHE A 288 -26.19 -28.47 33.15
C PHE A 288 -26.04 -29.77 33.96
N PHE A 289 -26.88 -29.97 34.97
CA PHE A 289 -26.85 -31.20 35.78
C PHE A 289 -27.25 -32.43 34.97
N GLU A 290 -28.23 -32.31 34.06
CA GLU A 290 -28.61 -33.40 33.14
C GLU A 290 -27.46 -33.75 32.18
N GLU A 291 -26.77 -32.75 31.60
CA GLU A 291 -25.61 -32.98 30.73
C GLU A 291 -24.45 -33.67 31.46
N ILE A 292 -24.12 -33.26 32.69
CA ILE A 292 -23.07 -33.90 33.49
C ILE A 292 -23.44 -35.34 33.83
N LYS A 293 -24.69 -35.58 34.23
CA LYS A 293 -25.19 -36.92 34.56
C LYS A 293 -25.05 -37.85 33.35
N ASP A 294 -25.46 -37.40 32.16
CA ASP A 294 -25.37 -38.19 30.94
C ASP A 294 -23.91 -38.43 30.50
N LYS A 295 -23.03 -37.42 30.63
CA LYS A 295 -21.58 -37.59 30.40
C LYS A 295 -20.95 -38.61 31.35
N HIS A 296 -21.32 -38.61 32.63
CA HIS A 296 -20.79 -39.58 33.59
C HIS A 296 -21.32 -40.99 33.37
N LEU A 297 -22.59 -41.15 33.00
CA LEU A 297 -23.16 -42.45 32.65
C LEU A 297 -22.47 -43.06 31.42
N ASN A 298 -22.24 -42.25 30.37
CA ASN A 298 -21.55 -42.70 29.16
C ASN A 298 -20.04 -42.99 29.32
N MET A 299 -19.42 -42.61 30.44
CA MET A 299 -18.01 -42.95 30.74
C MET A 299 -17.88 -44.24 31.57
N LEU A 300 -18.98 -44.77 32.08
CA LEU A 300 -19.03 -45.99 32.90
C LEU A 300 -19.39 -47.23 32.09
N ASP A 301 -19.84 -47.05 30.84
CA ASP A 301 -20.01 -48.07 29.79
C ASP A 301 -18.76 -48.15 28.89
#